data_AF-A0A4Q5VF02-F1
#
_entry.id   AF-A0A4Q5VF02-F1
#
_cell.length_a   1.000
_cell.length_b   1.000
_cell.length_c   1.000
_cell.angle_alpha   90.00
_cell.angle_beta   90.00
_cell.angle_gamma   90.00
#
_symmetry.space_group_name_H-M   'P 1'
#
loop_
_entity.id
_entity.type
_entity.pdbx_description
1 polymer ?
#
loop_
_entity_poly.entity_id
_entity_poly.type
_entity_poly.pdbx_seq_one_letter_code
_entity_poly.pdbx_strand_id
1 'polypeptide(L)'
;MRRLLVPFYFVVAISAIISTAAYAEEVEMEMDLMQNIEDVNKSLASNIALQRVDPSLEDANQLTSMFEVVEAHFIKKGDAENAVDLSKKSKKLSQDIAKLVTEKNFDTATNLATDLSRACKSCHTFYKKE
;
A
#
# COMPACT_ATOMS: atom_id res chain seq x y z
N MET A 1 18.48 -64.59 -35.69
CA MET A 1 17.73 -63.63 -36.54
C MET A 1 16.70 -62.91 -35.68
N ARG A 2 16.76 -61.57 -35.70
CA ARG A 2 15.70 -60.60 -35.30
C ARG A 2 14.29 -61.18 -35.16
N ARG A 3 13.60 -60.77 -34.09
CA ARG A 3 12.35 -60.00 -34.20
C ARG A 3 11.98 -59.37 -32.85
N LEU A 4 12.14 -58.05 -32.80
CA LEU A 4 11.44 -57.15 -31.90
C LEU A 4 9.93 -57.39 -32.01
N LEU A 5 9.25 -57.53 -30.88
CA LEU A 5 7.82 -57.22 -30.77
C LEU A 5 7.57 -56.59 -29.40
N VAL A 6 7.63 -55.27 -29.39
CA VAL A 6 7.00 -54.39 -28.39
C VAL A 6 5.49 -54.52 -28.57
N PRO A 7 4.72 -54.67 -27.48
CA PRO A 7 3.35 -54.20 -27.51
C PRO A 7 3.09 -53.18 -26.40
N PHE A 8 2.55 -52.06 -26.88
CA PHE A 8 1.43 -51.36 -26.26
C PHE A 8 1.72 -50.50 -25.02
N TYR A 9 2.25 -49.31 -25.33
CA TYR A 9 1.89 -48.03 -24.71
C TYR A 9 0.60 -48.06 -23.87
N PHE A 10 0.75 -47.76 -22.58
CA PHE A 10 -0.29 -47.08 -21.80
C PHE A 10 0.39 -46.03 -20.92
N VAL A 11 0.70 -44.90 -21.53
CA VAL A 11 1.10 -43.68 -20.80
C VAL A 11 -0.18 -43.09 -20.23
N VAL A 12 -0.49 -43.40 -18.97
CA VAL A 12 -1.50 -42.67 -18.21
C VAL A 12 -0.82 -41.43 -17.65
N ALA A 13 -0.87 -40.34 -18.42
CA ALA A 13 -0.50 -39.02 -17.93
C ALA A 13 -1.62 -38.51 -17.02
N ILE A 14 -1.45 -38.67 -15.69
CA ILE A 14 -2.28 -37.99 -14.70
C ILE A 14 -1.75 -36.56 -14.59
N SER A 15 -2.29 -35.67 -15.43
CA SER A 15 -2.14 -34.23 -15.24
C SER A 15 -3.06 -33.81 -14.08
N ALA A 16 -2.56 -33.92 -12.85
CA ALA A 16 -3.18 -33.26 -11.71
C ALA A 16 -3.04 -31.75 -11.93
N ILE A 17 -4.13 -31.11 -12.35
CA ILE A 17 -4.27 -29.66 -12.37
C ILE A 17 -4.20 -29.22 -10.92
N ILE A 18 -3.03 -28.73 -10.51
CA ILE A 18 -2.88 -27.99 -9.27
C ILE A 18 -3.58 -26.65 -9.53
N SER A 19 -4.88 -26.59 -9.25
CA SER A 19 -5.59 -25.32 -9.10
C SER A 19 -4.98 -24.63 -7.89
N THR A 20 -3.96 -23.82 -8.11
CA THR A 20 -3.57 -22.79 -7.17
C THR A 20 -4.71 -21.77 -7.17
N ALA A 21 -5.73 -22.03 -6.36
CA ALA A 21 -6.56 -20.96 -5.85
C ALA A 21 -5.60 -20.07 -5.05
N ALA A 22 -5.05 -19.06 -5.71
CA ALA A 22 -4.46 -17.93 -5.04
C ALA A 22 -5.61 -17.33 -4.23
N TYR A 23 -5.70 -17.70 -2.96
CA TYR A 23 -6.44 -16.92 -2.00
C TYR A 23 -5.77 -15.53 -2.06
N ALA A 24 -6.44 -14.60 -2.74
CA ALA A 24 -6.20 -13.20 -2.53
C ALA A 24 -6.46 -12.99 -1.05
N GLU A 25 -5.39 -12.95 -0.27
CA GLU A 25 -5.42 -12.60 1.14
C GLU A 25 -6.22 -11.30 1.21
N GLU A 26 -7.36 -11.38 1.88
CA GLU A 26 -8.22 -10.23 2.05
C GLU A 26 -7.37 -9.24 2.82
N VAL A 27 -6.95 -8.15 2.16
CA VAL A 27 -6.32 -7.03 2.84
C VAL A 27 -7.40 -6.38 3.69
N GLU A 28 -7.76 -7.06 4.79
CA GLU A 28 -8.31 -6.40 5.96
C GLU A 28 -7.33 -5.27 6.28
N MET A 29 -7.85 -4.10 6.64
CA MET A 29 -7.02 -3.12 7.32
C MET A 29 -6.61 -3.76 8.65
N GLU A 30 -5.58 -4.60 8.62
CA GLU A 30 -4.95 -5.13 9.81
C GLU A 30 -4.50 -3.92 10.62
N MET A 31 -4.68 -3.99 11.94
CA MET A 31 -4.25 -2.91 12.84
C MET A 31 -2.78 -2.53 12.57
N ASP A 32 -1.99 -3.52 12.14
CA ASP A 32 -0.59 -3.39 11.73
C ASP A 32 -0.40 -2.40 10.58
N LEU A 33 -1.27 -2.36 9.57
CA LEU A 33 -1.17 -1.40 8.46
C LEU A 33 -1.35 0.04 8.95
N MET A 34 -2.41 0.31 9.71
CA MET A 34 -2.68 1.68 10.17
C MET A 34 -1.64 2.14 11.20
N GLN A 35 -1.11 1.22 12.01
CA GLN A 35 0.02 1.51 12.90
C GLN A 35 1.28 1.86 12.11
N ASN A 36 1.60 1.09 11.06
CA ASN A 36 2.73 1.36 10.17
C ASN A 36 2.58 2.71 9.45
N ILE A 37 1.38 3.05 8.97
CA ILE A 37 1.10 4.38 8.38
C ILE A 37 1.40 5.50 9.38
N GLU A 38 0.96 5.36 10.63
CA GLU A 38 1.19 6.37 11.67
C GLU A 38 2.68 6.53 11.98
N ASP A 39 3.42 5.43 12.09
CA ASP A 39 4.85 5.46 12.41
C ASP A 39 5.69 6.03 11.25
N VAL A 40 5.37 5.66 10.00
CA VAL A 40 6.01 6.25 8.81
C VAL A 40 5.63 7.73 8.67
N ASN A 41 4.39 8.13 8.98
CA ASN A 41 4.00 9.55 8.97
C ASN A 41 4.79 10.39 9.99
N LYS A 42 5.04 9.85 11.19
CA LYS A 42 5.93 10.50 12.18
C LYS A 42 7.37 10.57 11.71
N SER A 43 7.88 9.48 11.13
CA SER A 43 9.22 9.41 10.55
C SER A 43 9.39 10.47 9.45
N LEU A 44 8.42 10.57 8.53
CA LEU A 44 8.40 11.54 7.45
C LEU A 44 8.50 12.97 7.99
N ALA A 45 7.63 13.32 8.94
CA ALA A 45 7.63 14.67 9.53
C ALA A 45 8.98 15.00 10.20
N SER A 46 9.57 14.04 10.90
CA SER A 46 10.90 14.19 11.52
C SER A 46 12.00 14.34 10.46
N ASN A 47 12.00 13.51 9.42
CA ASN A 47 13.00 13.55 8.36
C ASN A 47 12.94 14.84 7.54
N ILE A 48 11.74 15.36 7.26
CA ILE A 48 11.54 16.68 6.62
C ILE A 48 12.10 17.79 7.50
N ALA A 49 11.78 17.78 8.81
CA ALA A 49 12.27 18.78 9.75
C ALA A 49 13.81 18.78 9.88
N LEU A 50 14.42 17.61 9.76
CA LEU A 50 15.88 17.43 9.72
C LEU A 50 16.48 17.60 8.31
N GLN A 51 15.68 17.97 7.32
CA GLN A 51 16.06 18.18 5.92
C GLN A 51 16.77 16.96 5.28
N ARG A 52 16.38 15.76 5.70
CA ARG A 52 16.94 14.49 5.21
C ARG A 52 16.22 14.06 3.94
N VAL A 53 16.82 14.31 2.77
CA VAL A 53 16.21 14.05 1.46
C VAL A 53 15.84 12.57 1.28
N ASP A 54 16.82 11.66 1.30
CA ASP A 54 16.58 10.26 0.95
C ASP A 54 15.60 9.56 1.92
N PRO A 55 15.74 9.70 3.25
CA PRO A 55 14.76 9.14 4.19
C PRO A 55 13.36 9.74 4.05
N SER A 56 13.24 11.05 3.79
CA SER A 56 11.92 11.67 3.57
C SER A 56 11.27 11.16 2.28
N LEU A 57 12.07 10.92 1.24
CA LEU A 57 11.59 10.36 -0.03
C LEU A 57 11.14 8.91 0.15
N GLU A 58 11.90 8.10 0.90
CA GLU A 58 11.52 6.74 1.25
C GLU A 58 10.19 6.70 2.00
N ASP A 59 10.06 7.47 3.08
CA ASP A 59 8.84 7.52 3.89
C ASP A 59 7.63 7.99 3.06
N ALA A 60 7.80 9.02 2.22
CA ALA A 60 6.73 9.55 1.38
C ALA A 60 6.26 8.53 0.32
N ASN A 61 7.19 7.76 -0.26
CA ASN A 61 6.85 6.70 -1.21
C ASN A 61 6.16 5.52 -0.51
N GLN A 62 6.61 5.13 0.68
CA GLN A 62 5.95 4.10 1.48
C GLN A 62 4.52 4.51 1.83
N LEU A 63 4.30 5.75 2.27
CA LEU A 63 2.95 6.27 2.54
C LEU A 63 2.07 6.30 1.30
N THR A 64 2.63 6.64 0.13
CA THR A 64 1.89 6.60 -1.14
C THR A 64 1.33 5.20 -1.40
N SER A 65 2.17 4.17 -1.29
CA SER A 65 1.76 2.77 -1.48
C SER A 65 0.75 2.32 -0.43
N MET A 66 0.95 2.68 0.84
CA MET A 66 0.03 2.31 1.91
C MET A 66 -1.34 2.99 1.74
N PHE A 67 -1.41 4.26 1.33
CA PHE A 67 -2.69 4.91 1.07
C PHE A 67 -3.40 4.38 -0.18
N GLU A 68 -2.69 3.82 -1.14
CA GLU A 68 -3.30 3.08 -2.25
C GLU A 68 -4.00 1.80 -1.76
N VAL A 69 -3.39 1.09 -0.80
CA VAL A 69 -4.03 -0.07 -0.15
C VAL A 69 -5.29 0.36 0.63
N VAL A 70 -5.21 1.45 1.39
CA VAL A 70 -6.37 1.99 2.13
C VAL A 70 -7.48 2.42 1.17
N GLU A 71 -7.14 3.07 0.05
CA GLU A 71 -8.10 3.44 -0.99
C GLU A 71 -8.81 2.21 -1.55
N ALA A 72 -8.05 1.19 -1.95
CA ALA A 72 -8.60 -0.05 -2.49
C ALA A 72 -9.52 -0.76 -1.47
N HIS A 73 -9.15 -0.76 -0.19
CA HIS A 73 -9.98 -1.30 0.89
C HIS A 73 -11.35 -0.61 0.95
N PHE A 74 -11.39 0.72 1.00
CA PHE A 74 -12.65 1.45 1.11
C PHE A 74 -13.49 1.42 -0.18
N ILE A 75 -12.86 1.32 -1.36
CA ILE A 75 -13.57 1.03 -2.61
C ILE A 75 -14.27 -0.33 -2.53
N LYS A 76 -13.55 -1.37 -2.08
CA LYS A 76 -14.12 -2.73 -1.96
C LYS A 76 -15.21 -2.79 -0.89
N LYS A 77 -15.03 -2.10 0.23
CA LYS A 77 -16.02 -2.03 1.32
C LYS A 77 -17.36 -1.47 0.84
N GLY A 78 -17.34 -0.50 -0.06
CA GLY A 78 -18.53 0.24 -0.49
C GLY A 78 -19.07 1.14 0.64
N ASP A 79 -20.03 2.01 0.28
CA ASP A 79 -20.72 2.91 1.23
C ASP A 79 -19.76 3.73 2.13
N ALA A 80 -18.60 4.11 1.59
CA ALA A 80 -17.53 4.81 2.31
C ALA A 80 -16.80 5.83 1.41
N GLU A 81 -17.54 6.57 0.59
CA GLU A 81 -16.99 7.52 -0.40
C GLU A 81 -16.05 8.56 0.22
N ASN A 82 -16.40 9.08 1.39
CA ASN A 82 -15.55 9.98 2.17
C ASN A 82 -14.20 9.35 2.55
N ALA A 83 -14.15 8.05 2.84
CA ALA A 83 -12.89 7.35 3.13
C ALA A 83 -12.04 7.15 1.88
N VAL A 84 -12.68 6.87 0.73
CA VAL A 84 -12.02 6.82 -0.58
C VAL A 84 -11.42 8.18 -0.93
N ASP A 85 -12.15 9.27 -0.70
CA ASP A 85 -11.65 10.61 -0.98
C ASP A 85 -10.51 11.03 -0.05
N LEU A 86 -10.62 10.68 1.24
CA LEU A 86 -9.55 10.94 2.22
C LEU A 86 -8.28 10.15 1.91
N SER A 87 -8.40 8.87 1.51
CA SER A 87 -7.24 8.06 1.13
C SER A 87 -6.58 8.57 -0.15
N LYS A 88 -7.36 8.97 -1.18
CA LYS A 88 -6.83 9.65 -2.38
C LYS A 88 -6.10 10.95 -2.05
N LYS A 89 -6.70 11.77 -1.17
CA LYS A 89 -6.08 13.02 -0.72
C LYS A 89 -4.75 12.75 -0.01
N SER A 90 -4.72 11.79 0.93
CA SER A 90 -3.50 11.42 1.64
C SER A 90 -2.42 10.89 0.70
N LYS A 91 -2.78 10.02 -0.25
CA LYS A 91 -1.87 9.55 -1.31
C LYS A 91 -1.27 10.70 -2.11
N LYS A 92 -2.10 11.66 -2.54
CA LYS A 92 -1.66 12.83 -3.30
C LYS A 92 -0.72 13.73 -2.48
N LEU A 93 -1.02 13.95 -1.21
CA LEU A 93 -0.17 14.71 -0.31
C LEU A 93 1.21 14.05 -0.17
N SER A 94 1.27 12.73 0.01
CA SER A 94 2.54 11.99 0.08
C SER A 94 3.37 12.13 -1.20
N GLN A 95 2.74 12.04 -2.37
CA GLN A 95 3.40 12.25 -3.66
C GLN A 95 3.94 13.68 -3.83
N ASP A 96 3.17 14.68 -3.40
CA ASP A 96 3.61 16.08 -3.46
C ASP A 96 4.76 16.37 -2.50
N ILE A 97 4.73 15.77 -1.31
CA ILE A 97 5.84 15.84 -0.34
C ILE A 97 7.11 15.26 -0.97
N ALA A 98 7.05 14.09 -1.59
CA ALA A 98 8.20 13.47 -2.27
C ALA A 98 8.83 14.39 -3.33
N LYS A 99 7.99 15.06 -4.13
CA LYS A 99 8.43 16.06 -5.10
C LYS A 99 9.12 17.25 -4.43
N LEU A 100 8.49 17.84 -3.41
CA LEU A 100 9.02 19.02 -2.71
C LEU A 100 10.34 18.72 -1.98
N VAL A 101 10.47 17.54 -1.39
CA VAL A 101 11.72 17.08 -0.76
C VAL A 101 12.85 16.99 -1.78
N THR A 102 12.56 16.47 -2.99
CA THR A 102 13.54 16.40 -4.10
C THR A 102 13.96 17.80 -4.56
N GLU A 103 13.02 18.74 -4.58
CA GLU A 103 13.27 20.16 -4.87
C GLU A 103 13.90 20.93 -3.69
N LYS A 104 14.17 20.25 -2.56
CA LYS A 104 14.67 20.82 -1.29
C LYS A 104 13.77 21.93 -0.72
N ASN A 105 12.49 21.91 -1.05
CA ASN A 105 11.48 22.84 -0.54
C ASN A 105 10.85 22.29 0.76
N PHE A 106 11.67 22.23 1.82
CA PHE A 106 11.30 21.60 3.09
C PHE A 106 10.21 22.37 3.86
N ASP A 107 10.15 23.69 3.73
CA ASP A 107 9.09 24.49 4.38
C ASP A 107 7.72 24.13 3.82
N THR A 108 7.60 24.02 2.50
CA THR A 108 6.34 23.62 1.86
C THR A 108 6.04 22.15 2.14
N ALA A 109 7.05 21.28 2.14
CA ALA A 109 6.89 19.86 2.49
C ALA A 109 6.38 19.70 3.94
N THR A 110 6.85 20.53 4.88
CA THR A 110 6.39 20.53 6.28
C THR A 110 4.92 20.91 6.39
N ASN A 111 4.47 21.90 5.62
CA ASN A 111 3.06 22.28 5.58
C ASN A 111 2.18 21.13 5.03
N LEU A 112 2.63 20.47 3.96
CA LEU A 112 1.90 19.32 3.42
C LEU A 112 1.90 18.11 4.37
N ALA A 113 2.98 17.85 5.10
CA ALA A 113 3.03 16.80 6.12
C ALA A 113 2.06 17.09 7.28
N THR A 114 1.87 18.37 7.62
CA THR A 114 0.83 18.80 8.57
C THR A 114 -0.57 18.54 8.03
N ASP A 115 -0.82 18.86 6.76
CA ASP A 115 -2.11 18.60 6.12
C ASP A 115 -2.40 17.10 5.94
N LEU A 116 -1.37 16.29 5.72
CA LEU A 116 -1.47 14.83 5.73
C LEU A 116 -1.93 14.32 7.10
N SER A 117 -1.30 14.79 8.17
CA SER A 117 -1.70 14.43 9.54
C SER A 117 -3.14 14.85 9.86
N ARG A 118 -3.61 15.99 9.33
CA ARG A 118 -5.01 16.42 9.44
C ARG A 118 -5.96 15.52 8.66
N ALA A 119 -5.57 15.03 7.49
CA ALA A 119 -6.34 14.06 6.72
C ALA A 119 -6.48 12.73 7.48
N CYS A 120 -5.39 12.23 8.09
CA CYS A 120 -5.41 11.06 8.96
C CYS A 120 -6.41 11.23 10.11
N LYS A 121 -6.33 12.37 10.83
CA LYS A 121 -7.29 12.70 11.90
C LYS A 121 -8.74 12.71 11.42
N SER A 122 -8.98 13.30 10.24
CA SER A 122 -10.32 13.38 9.65
C SER A 122 -10.88 11.99 9.35
N CYS A 123 -10.07 11.07 8.83
CA CYS A 123 -10.48 9.69 8.60
C CYS A 123 -10.78 8.97 9.93
N HIS A 124 -9.90 9.15 10.92
CA HIS A 124 -10.06 8.50 12.24
C HIS A 124 -11.32 8.93 12.97
N THR A 125 -11.85 10.14 12.75
CA THR A 125 -13.13 10.58 13.33
C THR A 125 -14.31 9.66 12.94
N PHE A 126 -14.26 9.04 11.76
CA PHE A 126 -15.36 8.19 11.27
C PHE A 126 -15.05 6.70 11.37
N TYR A 127 -13.77 6.32 11.24
CA TYR A 127 -13.39 4.92 10.99
C TYR A 127 -12.50 4.29 12.06
N LYS A 128 -12.00 5.07 13.03
CA LYS A 128 -11.28 4.51 14.17
C LYS A 128 -12.29 4.16 15.27
N LYS A 129 -12.39 2.88 15.64
CA LYS A 129 -13.09 2.48 16.86
C LYS A 129 -12.24 2.86 18.08
N GLU A 130 -12.87 3.35 19.14
CA GLU A 130 -12.21 3.66 20.42
C GLU A 130 -11.58 2.41 21.05
#